data_AF-A0AAW5EJ47-F1
#
_entry.id   AF-A0AAW5EJ47-F1
#
_cell.length_a   1.000
_cell.length_b   1.000
_cell.length_c   1.000
_cell.angle_alpha   90.00
_cell.angle_beta   90.00
_cell.angle_gamma   90.00
#
_symmetry.space_group_name_H-M   'P 1'
#
loop_
_entity.id
_entity.type
_entity.pdbx_description
1 polymer ?
#
loop_
_entity_poly.entity_id
_entity_poly.type
_entity_poly.pdbx_seq_one_letter_code
_entity_poly.pdbx_strand_id
1 'polypeptide(L)'
;ALALSASAAELRMATTTSTDNTGLLDALKPLYEKESGNTLKWVAVGTGAALKMGEDCNADVLFVHSPKAEKDFVSKGFGVDRTPVMYNDFIIIADKSLAPKFKDKTLKESLELIKNE
;
A
#
# COMPACT_ATOMS: atom_id res chain seq x y z
N ALA A 1 20.81 -40.19 6.35
CA ALA A 1 21.04 -38.73 6.30
C ALA A 1 19.70 -38.05 6.58
N LEU A 2 19.55 -37.36 7.71
CA LEU A 2 18.39 -36.49 7.90
C LEU A 2 18.55 -35.32 6.94
N ALA A 3 17.70 -35.25 5.91
CA ALA A 3 17.56 -34.04 5.13
C ALA A 3 16.93 -32.99 6.06
N LEU A 4 17.71 -32.01 6.50
CA LEU A 4 17.14 -30.74 6.94
C LEU A 4 16.51 -30.13 5.68
N SER A 5 15.21 -30.30 5.49
CA SER A 5 14.50 -29.38 4.61
C SER A 5 14.55 -28.03 5.32
N ALA A 6 15.32 -27.08 4.78
CA ALA A 6 15.13 -25.68 5.14
C ALA A 6 13.67 -25.34 4.78
N SER A 7 12.79 -25.32 5.79
CA SER A 7 11.44 -24.80 5.61
C SER A 7 11.61 -23.34 5.21
N ALA A 8 11.00 -22.94 4.09
CA ALA A 8 10.89 -21.54 3.73
C ALA A 8 10.39 -20.75 4.95
N ALA A 9 11.10 -19.68 5.33
CA ALA A 9 10.63 -18.84 6.43
C ALA A 9 9.39 -18.08 5.96
N GLU A 10 8.48 -17.76 6.88
CA GLU A 10 7.27 -17.02 6.57
C GLU A 10 7.46 -15.55 6.95
N LEU A 11 7.12 -14.64 6.03
CA LEU A 11 6.99 -13.22 6.28
C LEU A 11 5.50 -12.85 6.33
N ARG A 12 5.03 -12.39 7.48
CA ARG A 12 3.64 -11.99 7.73
C ARG A 12 3.47 -10.49 7.57
N MET A 13 2.57 -10.09 6.68
CA MET A 13 2.26 -8.70 6.39
C MET A 13 0.83 -8.35 6.81
N ALA A 14 0.64 -7.19 7.42
CA ALA A 14 -0.67 -6.55 7.49
C ALA A 14 -0.74 -5.39 6.49
N THR A 15 -1.77 -5.39 5.65
CA THR A 15 -1.94 -4.42 4.56
C THR A 15 -3.36 -3.86 4.53
N THR A 16 -3.62 -2.91 3.64
CA THR A 16 -4.97 -2.36 3.44
C THR A 16 -5.73 -3.04 2.31
N THR A 17 -7.05 -3.16 2.44
CA THR A 17 -7.94 -3.70 1.38
C THR A 17 -7.79 -2.94 0.05
N SER A 18 -7.61 -1.62 0.11
CA SER A 18 -7.34 -0.79 -1.06
C SER A 18 -6.03 -1.13 -1.77
N THR A 19 -4.97 -1.47 -1.01
CA THR A 19 -3.69 -1.91 -1.56
C THR A 19 -3.80 -3.30 -2.16
N ASP A 20 -4.48 -4.22 -1.47
CA ASP A 20 -4.73 -5.58 -1.95
C ASP A 20 -5.47 -5.57 -3.29
N ASN A 21 -6.54 -4.77 -3.39
CA ASN A 21 -7.35 -4.63 -4.60
C ASN A 21 -6.59 -4.07 -5.82
N THR A 22 -5.38 -3.52 -5.65
CA THR A 22 -4.55 -3.11 -6.79
C THR A 22 -3.95 -4.29 -7.55
N GLY A 23 -3.88 -5.48 -6.93
CA GLY A 23 -3.16 -6.65 -7.45
C GLY A 23 -1.64 -6.53 -7.37
N LEU A 24 -1.10 -5.47 -6.75
CA LEU A 24 0.34 -5.27 -6.61
C LEU A 24 1.01 -6.42 -5.84
N LEU A 25 0.41 -6.85 -4.71
CA LEU A 25 0.99 -7.89 -3.87
C LEU A 25 1.00 -9.25 -4.58
N ASP A 26 -0.01 -9.55 -5.38
CA ASP A 26 -0.05 -10.76 -6.21
C ASP A 26 1.07 -10.77 -7.25
N ALA A 27 1.41 -9.62 -7.82
CA ALA A 27 2.52 -9.47 -8.76
C ALA A 27 3.89 -9.57 -8.07
N LEU A 28 4.03 -9.01 -6.86
CA LEU A 28 5.29 -8.99 -6.11
C LEU A 28 5.61 -10.31 -5.42
N LYS A 29 4.60 -11.02 -4.90
CA LYS A 29 4.76 -12.29 -4.19
C LYS A 29 5.66 -13.28 -4.94
N PRO A 30 5.38 -13.69 -6.19
CA PRO A 30 6.20 -14.70 -6.87
C PRO A 30 7.66 -14.25 -7.09
N LEU A 31 7.90 -12.94 -7.24
CA LEU A 31 9.24 -12.39 -7.38
C LEU A 31 10.00 -12.48 -6.05
N TYR A 32 9.37 -12.03 -4.96
CA TYR A 32 9.94 -12.10 -3.61
C TYR A 32 10.22 -13.53 -3.17
N GLU A 33 9.27 -14.44 -3.37
CA GLU A 33 9.42 -15.84 -2.93
C GLU A 33 10.52 -16.56 -3.71
N LYS A 34 10.68 -16.24 -5.00
CA LYS A 34 11.77 -16.76 -5.83
C LYS A 34 13.14 -16.25 -5.40
N GLU A 35 13.24 -14.97 -5.06
CA GLU A 35 14.52 -14.32 -4.72
C GLU A 35 14.97 -14.64 -3.29
N SER A 36 14.04 -14.58 -2.33
CA SER A 36 14.33 -14.79 -0.91
C SER A 36 14.27 -16.25 -0.47
N GLY A 37 13.51 -17.09 -1.17
CA GLY A 37 13.17 -18.44 -0.72
C GLY A 37 12.16 -18.49 0.44
N ASN A 38 11.62 -17.34 0.87
CA ASN A 38 10.64 -17.21 1.94
C ASN A 38 9.23 -17.14 1.39
N THR A 39 8.23 -17.53 2.18
CA THR A 39 6.80 -17.37 1.83
C THR A 39 6.27 -16.03 2.31
N LEU A 40 5.59 -15.27 1.46
CA LEU A 40 4.90 -14.04 1.84
C LEU A 40 3.41 -14.31 2.10
N LYS A 41 2.92 -14.00 3.30
CA LYS A 41 1.48 -14.04 3.60
C LYS A 41 1.01 -12.68 4.07
N TRP A 42 -0.20 -12.28 3.67
CA TRP A 42 -0.78 -11.02 4.14
C TRP A 42 -2.23 -11.15 4.56
N VAL A 43 -2.66 -10.20 5.39
CA VAL A 43 -4.05 -9.96 5.76
C VAL A 43 -4.41 -8.53 5.36
N ALA A 44 -5.47 -8.38 4.56
CA ALA A 44 -5.94 -7.08 4.06
C ALA A 44 -7.13 -6.58 4.89
N VAL A 45 -6.95 -5.46 5.60
CA VAL A 45 -7.97 -4.86 6.49
C VAL A 45 -7.98 -3.34 6.37
N GLY A 46 -8.75 -2.62 7.19
CA GLY A 46 -8.63 -1.16 7.27
C GLY A 46 -7.28 -0.73 7.86
N THR A 47 -6.79 0.46 7.49
CA THR A 47 -5.48 0.99 7.96
C THR A 47 -5.30 0.93 9.47
N GLY A 48 -6.32 1.31 10.25
CA GLY A 48 -6.26 1.27 11.71
C GLY A 48 -6.09 -0.16 12.25
N ALA A 49 -6.78 -1.12 11.65
CA ALA A 49 -6.66 -2.53 12.02
C ALA A 49 -5.29 -3.11 11.63
N ALA A 50 -4.75 -2.76 10.45
CA ALA A 50 -3.42 -3.19 10.03
C ALA A 50 -2.33 -2.66 10.99
N LEU A 51 -2.39 -1.38 11.35
CA LEU A 51 -1.48 -0.79 12.33
C LEU A 51 -1.63 -1.49 13.70
N LYS A 52 -2.86 -1.76 14.13
CA LYS A 52 -3.10 -2.47 15.40
C LYS A 52 -2.52 -3.88 15.40
N MET A 53 -2.58 -4.61 14.28
CA MET A 53 -1.92 -5.91 14.14
C MET A 53 -0.40 -5.82 14.34
N GLY A 54 0.24 -4.77 13.81
CA GLY A 54 1.68 -4.54 14.06
C GLY A 54 1.98 -4.20 15.51
N GLU A 55 1.15 -3.35 16.13
CA GLU A 55 1.26 -3.02 17.57
C GLU A 55 1.10 -4.26 18.47
N ASP A 56 0.23 -5.18 18.09
CA ASP A 56 -0.03 -6.44 18.81
C ASP A 56 0.96 -7.57 18.46
N CYS A 57 2.04 -7.27 17.73
CA CYS A 57 3.06 -8.22 17.28
C CYS A 57 2.50 -9.39 16.43
N ASN A 58 1.39 -9.17 15.71
CA ASN A 58 0.75 -10.17 14.84
C ASN A 58 1.22 -10.10 13.38
N ALA A 59 2.08 -9.15 13.03
CA ALA A 59 2.68 -9.00 11.70
C ALA A 59 4.16 -8.61 11.81
N ASP A 60 4.97 -9.07 10.88
CA ASP A 60 6.39 -8.74 10.78
C ASP A 60 6.60 -7.41 10.05
N VAL A 61 5.77 -7.15 9.04
CA VAL A 61 5.81 -5.93 8.23
C VAL A 61 4.42 -5.34 8.02
N LEU A 62 4.37 -4.01 7.90
CA LEU A 62 3.14 -3.28 7.59
C LEU A 62 3.26 -2.63 6.21
N PHE A 63 2.22 -2.77 5.39
CA PHE A 63 2.14 -2.12 4.09
C PHE A 63 0.85 -1.31 3.97
N VAL A 64 0.92 -0.04 4.35
CA VAL A 64 -0.25 0.85 4.47
C VAL A 64 -0.04 2.15 3.68
N HIS A 65 -1.10 2.94 3.53
CA HIS A 65 -1.06 4.19 2.74
C HIS A 65 -1.59 5.42 3.52
N SER A 66 -1.25 5.55 4.81
CA SER A 66 -1.64 6.68 5.65
C SER A 66 -0.40 7.34 6.27
N PRO A 67 0.23 8.30 5.58
CA PRO A 67 1.50 8.89 6.01
C PRO A 67 1.45 9.49 7.42
N LYS A 68 0.32 10.07 7.81
CA LYS A 68 0.14 10.61 9.17
C LYS A 68 0.17 9.49 10.21
N ALA A 69 -0.66 8.46 10.02
CA ALA A 69 -0.75 7.36 10.98
C ALA A 69 0.55 6.53 11.04
N GLU A 70 1.24 6.35 9.91
CA GLU A 70 2.55 5.69 9.85
C GLU A 70 3.62 6.45 10.67
N LYS A 71 3.69 7.78 10.51
CA LYS A 71 4.64 8.61 11.29
C LYS A 71 4.34 8.53 12.77
N ASP A 72 3.07 8.60 13.15
CA ASP A 72 2.65 8.46 14.54
C ASP A 72 3.01 7.07 15.09
N PHE A 73 2.82 6.01 14.30
CA PHE A 73 3.15 4.63 14.67
C PHE A 73 4.66 4.44 14.95
N VAL A 74 5.52 4.97 14.07
CA VAL A 74 6.99 4.97 14.28
C VAL A 74 7.37 5.83 15.48
N SER A 75 6.77 7.01 15.64
CA SER A 75 7.08 7.89 16.77
C SER A 75 6.75 7.27 18.14
N LYS A 76 5.78 6.33 18.18
CA LYS A 76 5.40 5.57 19.36
C LYS A 76 6.28 4.33 19.59
N GLY A 77 7.21 4.04 18.69
CA GLY A 77 8.16 2.93 18.81
C GLY A 77 7.63 1.58 18.33
N PHE A 78 6.47 1.53 17.67
CA PHE A 78 5.89 0.27 17.18
C PHE A 78 6.46 -0.18 15.82
N GLY A 79 7.12 0.73 15.10
CA GLY A 79 7.79 0.44 13.82
C GLY A 79 9.11 1.17 13.72
N VAL A 80 10.03 0.65 12.90
CA VAL A 80 11.42 1.14 12.83
C VAL A 80 11.76 1.76 11.47
N ASP A 81 11.48 1.05 10.37
CA ASP A 81 11.99 1.42 9.04
C ASP A 81 10.87 1.81 8.07
N ARG A 82 10.32 3.03 8.25
CA ARG A 82 9.28 3.55 7.34
C ARG A 82 9.87 3.88 5.97
N THR A 83 9.64 2.99 5.01
CA THR A 83 10.09 3.14 3.62
C THR A 83 8.92 3.39 2.68
N PRO A 84 8.84 4.57 2.02
CA PRO A 84 7.85 4.80 0.96
C PRO A 84 8.13 3.93 -0.26
N VAL A 85 7.14 3.19 -0.74
CA VAL A 85 7.25 2.34 -1.95
C VAL A 85 6.40 2.86 -3.10
N MET A 86 5.20 3.35 -2.81
CA MET A 86 4.24 3.80 -3.82
C MET A 86 3.35 4.92 -3.29
N TYR A 87 2.72 5.64 -4.20
CA TYR A 87 1.66 6.60 -3.94
C TYR A 87 0.56 6.44 -5.00
N ASN A 88 -0.66 6.83 -4.67
CA ASN A 88 -1.74 6.85 -5.64
C ASN A 88 -1.75 8.20 -6.37
N ASP A 89 -1.74 8.13 -7.70
CA ASP A 89 -2.14 9.25 -8.54
C ASP A 89 -3.66 9.38 -8.55
N PHE A 90 -4.14 10.61 -8.40
CA PHE A 90 -5.55 10.94 -8.59
C PHE A 90 -5.71 11.66 -9.92
N ILE A 91 -6.62 11.16 -10.74
CA ILE A 91 -6.94 11.75 -12.06
C ILE A 91 -8.38 12.25 -12.07
N ILE A 92 -8.61 13.34 -12.81
CA ILE A 92 -9.94 13.81 -13.14
C ILE A 92 -10.32 13.16 -14.47
N ILE A 93 -11.45 12.47 -14.49
CA ILE A 93 -12.04 11.91 -15.70
C ILE A 93 -13.24 12.76 -16.12
N ALA A 94 -13.38 13.00 -17.41
CA ALA A 94 -14.50 13.72 -17.99
C ALA A 94 -14.86 13.09 -19.35
N ASP A 95 -16.09 13.32 -19.81
CA ASP A 95 -16.45 12.94 -21.17
C ASP A 95 -15.51 13.60 -22.19
N LYS A 96 -15.25 12.92 -23.30
CA LYS A 96 -14.32 13.40 -24.33
C LYS A 96 -14.73 14.77 -24.88
N SER A 97 -16.03 15.08 -24.93
CA SER A 97 -16.55 16.39 -25.34
C SER A 97 -16.14 17.53 -24.42
N LEU A 98 -15.81 17.24 -23.15
CA LEU A 98 -15.37 18.22 -22.16
C LEU A 98 -13.85 18.42 -22.16
N ALA A 99 -13.08 17.56 -22.84
CA ALA A 99 -11.62 17.68 -22.89
C ALA A 99 -11.13 19.07 -23.35
N PRO A 100 -11.74 19.75 -24.36
CA PRO A 100 -11.34 21.11 -24.73
C PRO A 100 -11.53 22.14 -23.61
N LYS A 101 -12.49 21.95 -22.68
CA LYS A 101 -12.71 22.85 -21.55
C LYS A 101 -11.57 22.82 -20.53
N PHE A 102 -10.84 21.71 -20.44
CA PHE A 102 -9.76 21.50 -19.48
C PHE A 102 -8.37 21.58 -20.10
N LYS A 103 -8.28 21.81 -21.42
CA LYS A 103 -7.02 21.92 -22.13
C LYS A 103 -6.21 23.12 -21.60
N ASP A 104 -4.92 22.89 -21.34
CA ASP A 104 -3.96 23.88 -20.85
C ASP A 104 -4.31 24.50 -19.48
N LYS A 105 -5.22 23.88 -18.71
CA LYS A 105 -5.57 24.31 -17.36
C LYS A 105 -4.78 23.56 -16.31
N THR A 106 -4.41 24.26 -15.25
CA THR A 106 -3.91 23.65 -14.03
C THR A 106 -5.01 22.84 -13.32
N LEU A 107 -4.62 21.96 -12.39
CA LEU A 107 -5.57 21.24 -11.54
C LEU A 107 -6.48 22.20 -10.77
N LYS A 108 -5.93 23.32 -10.27
CA LYS A 108 -6.68 24.32 -9.53
C LYS A 108 -7.76 24.97 -10.40
N GLU A 109 -7.40 25.45 -11.58
CA GLU A 109 -8.35 26.07 -12.52
C GLU A 109 -9.42 25.07 -12.98
N SER A 110 -9.03 23.80 -13.17
CA SER A 110 -9.97 22.73 -13.53
C SER A 110 -10.98 22.47 -12.41
N LEU A 111 -10.54 22.43 -11.15
CA LEU A 111 -11.42 22.26 -9.99
C LEU A 111 -12.32 23.48 -9.76
N GLU A 112 -11.84 24.69 -10.01
CA GLU A 112 -12.65 25.92 -9.93
C GLU A 112 -13.75 25.93 -10.99
N LEU A 113 -13.48 25.43 -12.21
CA LEU A 113 -14.52 25.27 -13.24
C LEU A 113 -15.57 24.26 -12.84
N ILE A 114 -15.17 23.08 -12.34
CA ILE A 114 -16.09 22.04 -11.89
C ILE A 114 -17.00 22.55 -10.75
N LYS A 115 -16.48 23.41 -9.87
CA LYS A 115 -17.25 23.97 -8.76
C LYS A 115 -18.35 24.94 -9.21
N ASN A 116 -18.16 25.59 -10.37
CA ASN A 116 -19.03 26.66 -10.85
C ASN A 116 -19.99 26.21 -11.97
N GLU A 117 -19.96 24.93 -12.38
CA GLU A 117 -21.02 24.29 -13.18
C GLU A 117 -22.08 23.65 -12.29
#